data_AF-G3MQZ7-F1
#
_entry.id   AF-G3MQZ7-F1
#
_cell.length_a   1.000
_cell.length_b   1.000
_cell.length_c   1.000
_cell.angle_alpha   90.00
_cell.angle_beta   90.00
_cell.angle_gamma   90.00
#
_symmetry.space_group_name_H-M   'P 1'
#
loop_
_entity.id
_entity.type
_entity.pdbx_description
1 polymer ?
#
loop_
_entity_poly.entity_id
_entity_poly.type
_entity_poly.pdbx_seq_one_letter_code
_entity_poly.pdbx_strand_id
1 'polypeptide(L)'
;MKTAVVFVLTACLLVGVHAGTRTDTRRAEFDRWRQCMVDKLPTDKAPVFDDCQSRASGTEMRKFREGLQCVLGSYQLVNGNNVNLAQMTQVAPTIQKEDLKKAFEECPKDDGNRRVAKAVKCVIDHLENTCPVPSGAQN
;
A
#
# COMPACT_ATOMS: atom_id res chain seq x y z
N MET A 1 -4.16 41.20 55.77
CA MET A 1 -3.65 40.49 54.58
C MET A 1 -3.96 39.02 54.78
N LYS A 2 -4.93 38.47 54.03
CA LYS A 2 -5.40 37.08 54.18
C LYS A 2 -5.01 36.30 52.93
N THR A 3 -4.00 35.45 53.05
CA THR A 3 -3.59 34.48 52.04
C THR A 3 -3.90 33.09 52.59
N ALA A 4 -4.83 32.40 51.93
CA ALA A 4 -4.95 30.95 51.98
C ALA A 4 -5.69 30.50 50.72
N VAL A 5 -4.91 30.13 49.70
CA VAL A 5 -5.40 29.49 48.49
C VAL A 5 -5.49 27.99 48.82
N VAL A 6 -6.73 27.48 48.90
CA VAL A 6 -7.00 26.04 49.00
C VAL A 6 -7.40 25.57 47.61
N PHE A 7 -6.43 25.00 46.87
CA PHE A 7 -6.74 24.14 45.73
C PHE A 7 -6.51 22.69 46.17
N VAL A 8 -7.59 22.05 46.56
CA VAL A 8 -7.69 20.59 46.64
C VAL A 8 -8.59 20.20 45.48
N LEU A 9 -8.07 19.41 44.55
CA LEU A 9 -8.79 18.32 43.88
C LEU A 9 -7.76 17.49 43.10
N THR A 10 -7.14 16.59 43.84
CA THR A 10 -6.48 15.38 43.35
C THR A 10 -7.52 14.50 42.66
N ALA A 11 -7.39 14.35 41.34
CA ALA A 11 -8.03 13.28 40.58
C ALA A 11 -6.96 12.55 39.76
N CYS A 12 -6.10 11.80 40.45
CA CYS A 12 -5.45 10.63 39.86
C CYS A 12 -6.42 9.46 40.07
N LEU A 13 -6.89 8.86 38.97
CA LEU A 13 -7.21 7.43 38.82
C LEU A 13 -8.20 7.30 37.65
N LEU A 14 -7.69 6.87 36.50
CA LEU A 14 -8.23 5.82 35.63
C LEU A 14 -7.27 5.69 34.44
N VAL A 15 -6.09 5.12 34.69
CA VAL A 15 -5.29 4.53 33.59
C VAL A 15 -5.96 3.19 33.25
N GLY A 16 -7.12 3.29 32.60
CA GLY A 16 -7.83 2.17 32.01
C GLY A 16 -7.17 1.83 30.68
N VAL A 17 -6.38 0.76 30.69
CA VAL A 17 -5.73 0.11 29.56
C VAL A 17 -6.62 0.10 28.30
N HIS A 18 -6.31 0.96 27.33
CA HIS A 18 -6.80 0.86 25.95
C HIS A 18 -5.61 0.79 25.00
N ALA A 19 -4.77 -0.23 25.18
CA ALA A 19 -3.68 -0.55 24.25
C ALA A 19 -4.19 -1.26 22.97
N GLY A 20 -5.41 -1.81 22.99
CA GLY A 20 -6.03 -2.50 21.85
C GLY A 20 -6.57 -1.56 20.78
N THR A 21 -7.29 -0.50 21.16
CA THR A 21 -8.02 0.33 20.19
C THR A 21 -7.14 1.10 19.22
N ARG A 22 -6.00 1.67 19.65
CA ARG A 22 -5.10 2.41 18.75
C ARG A 22 -4.33 1.53 17.76
N THR A 23 -3.98 0.31 18.17
CA THR A 23 -3.23 -0.62 17.31
C THR A 23 -4.15 -1.26 16.29
N ASP A 24 -5.37 -1.61 16.71
CA ASP A 24 -6.40 -2.16 15.82
C ASP A 24 -6.89 -1.12 14.80
N THR A 25 -7.03 0.16 15.19
CA THR A 25 -7.36 1.23 14.23
C THR A 25 -6.25 1.44 13.21
N ARG A 26 -4.99 1.42 13.63
CA ARG A 26 -3.85 1.61 12.72
C ARG A 26 -3.76 0.45 11.72
N ARG A 27 -3.91 -0.79 12.18
CA ARG A 27 -3.92 -1.95 11.27
C ARG A 27 -5.04 -1.82 10.24
N ALA A 28 -6.25 -1.46 10.68
CA ALA A 28 -7.38 -1.24 9.80
C ALA A 28 -7.16 -0.08 8.81
N GLU A 29 -6.48 1.01 9.19
CA GLU A 29 -6.09 2.08 8.27
C GLU A 29 -5.18 1.57 7.15
N PHE A 30 -4.15 0.80 7.53
CA PHE A 30 -3.24 0.18 6.56
C PHE A 30 -3.93 -0.85 5.67
N ASP A 31 -4.89 -1.62 6.19
CA ASP A 31 -5.69 -2.56 5.41
C ASP A 31 -6.58 -1.82 4.40
N ARG A 32 -7.28 -0.76 4.82
CA ARG A 32 -8.09 0.08 3.91
C ARG A 32 -7.24 0.75 2.83
N TRP A 33 -6.05 1.21 3.20
CA TRP A 33 -5.12 1.83 2.27
C TRP A 33 -4.64 0.84 1.21
N ARG A 34 -4.28 -0.38 1.61
CA ARG A 34 -3.96 -1.47 0.66
C ARG A 34 -5.17 -1.82 -0.21
N GLN A 35 -6.34 -1.98 0.38
CA GLN A 35 -7.56 -2.31 -0.37
C GLN A 35 -7.88 -1.25 -1.43
N CYS A 36 -7.74 0.04 -1.08
CA CYS A 36 -7.91 1.12 -2.04
C CYS A 36 -6.99 0.98 -3.26
N MET A 37 -5.74 0.55 -3.07
CA MET A 37 -4.83 0.27 -4.18
C MET A 37 -5.24 -0.96 -4.99
N VAL A 38 -5.77 -2.00 -4.35
CA VAL A 38 -6.30 -3.21 -5.03
C VAL A 38 -7.52 -2.87 -5.89
N ASP A 39 -8.40 -1.98 -5.43
CA ASP A 39 -9.61 -1.55 -6.16
C ASP A 39 -9.29 -0.80 -7.46
N LYS A 40 -8.03 -0.33 -7.60
CA LYS A 40 -7.48 0.30 -8.81
C LYS A 40 -6.91 -0.71 -9.80
N LEU A 41 -6.88 -1.99 -9.47
CA LEU A 41 -6.56 -3.04 -10.43
C LEU A 41 -7.77 -3.32 -11.33
N PRO A 42 -7.57 -3.70 -12.60
CA PRO A 42 -8.65 -4.22 -13.44
C PRO A 42 -9.30 -5.46 -12.82
N THR A 43 -10.59 -5.66 -13.09
CA THR A 43 -11.38 -6.74 -12.48
C THR A 43 -10.79 -8.13 -12.75
N ASP A 44 -10.19 -8.35 -13.91
CA ASP A 44 -9.53 -9.61 -14.26
C ASP A 44 -8.18 -9.81 -13.56
N LYS A 45 -7.62 -8.76 -12.93
CA LYS A 45 -6.34 -8.80 -12.21
C LYS A 45 -6.48 -8.93 -10.70
N ALA A 46 -7.61 -8.52 -10.12
CA ALA A 46 -7.84 -8.69 -8.68
C ALA A 46 -7.71 -10.16 -8.23
N PRO A 47 -8.26 -11.17 -8.95
CA PRO A 47 -8.08 -12.58 -8.56
C PRO A 47 -6.62 -13.05 -8.61
N VAL A 48 -5.82 -12.53 -9.55
CA VAL A 48 -4.38 -12.83 -9.65
C VAL A 48 -3.62 -12.29 -8.44
N PHE A 49 -3.96 -11.06 -8.04
CA PHE A 49 -3.40 -10.43 -6.86
C PHE A 49 -3.74 -11.25 -5.60
N ASP A 50 -5.02 -11.60 -5.41
CA ASP A 50 -5.51 -12.32 -4.22
C ASP A 50 -4.90 -13.72 -4.08
N ASP A 51 -4.84 -14.49 -5.17
CA ASP A 51 -4.26 -15.84 -5.16
C ASP A 51 -2.77 -15.80 -4.79
N CYS A 52 -2.05 -14.80 -5.28
CA CYS A 52 -0.62 -14.63 -4.97
C CYS A 52 -0.39 -14.10 -3.55
N GLN A 53 -1.15 -13.09 -3.11
CA GLN A 53 -1.06 -12.55 -1.75
C GLN A 53 -1.39 -13.60 -0.69
N SER A 54 -2.41 -14.44 -0.92
CA SER A 54 -2.86 -15.45 0.05
C SER A 54 -1.84 -16.58 0.26
N ARG A 55 -1.03 -16.89 -0.77
CA ARG A 55 0.06 -17.88 -0.71
C ARG A 55 1.37 -17.30 -0.17
N ALA A 56 1.51 -15.97 -0.20
CA ALA A 56 2.70 -15.27 0.27
C ALA A 56 2.88 -15.37 1.79
N SER A 57 4.13 -15.42 2.23
CA SER A 57 4.50 -15.45 3.64
C SER A 57 5.14 -14.13 4.10
N GLY A 58 5.16 -13.91 5.42
CA GLY A 58 5.75 -12.72 6.02
C GLY A 58 4.75 -11.59 6.28
N THR A 59 5.24 -10.35 6.24
CA THR A 59 4.44 -9.16 6.61
C THR A 59 3.37 -8.84 5.57
N GLU A 60 2.29 -8.18 5.99
CA GLU A 60 1.20 -7.79 5.07
C GLU A 60 1.70 -6.94 3.89
N MET A 61 2.70 -6.09 4.11
CA MET A 61 3.32 -5.30 3.05
C MET A 61 4.13 -6.16 2.07
N ARG A 62 4.80 -7.21 2.56
CA ARG A 62 5.51 -8.16 1.69
C ARG A 62 4.50 -8.93 0.84
N LYS A 63 3.44 -9.48 1.44
CA LYS A 63 2.38 -10.19 0.72
C LYS A 63 1.73 -9.30 -0.34
N PHE A 64 1.43 -8.04 0.01
CA PHE A 64 0.88 -7.05 -0.91
C PHE A 64 1.81 -6.80 -2.11
N ARG A 65 3.11 -6.64 -1.88
CA ARG A 65 4.11 -6.48 -2.96
C ARG A 65 4.21 -7.74 -3.83
N GLU A 66 4.15 -8.93 -3.24
CA GLU A 66 4.13 -10.20 -3.99
C GLU A 66 2.87 -10.30 -4.86
N GLY A 67 1.70 -9.93 -4.34
CA GLY A 67 0.46 -9.82 -5.12
C GLY A 67 0.61 -8.90 -6.34
N LEU A 68 1.16 -7.69 -6.16
CA LEU A 68 1.41 -6.76 -7.28
C LEU A 68 2.45 -7.30 -8.26
N GLN A 69 3.49 -8.00 -7.79
CA GLN A 69 4.43 -8.68 -8.68
C GLN A 69 3.72 -9.72 -9.56
N CYS A 70 2.78 -10.49 -8.99
CA CYS A 70 1.97 -11.44 -9.76
C CYS A 70 1.07 -10.75 -10.78
N VAL A 71 0.51 -9.58 -10.47
CA VAL A 71 -0.22 -8.76 -11.44
C VAL A 71 0.69 -8.38 -12.61
N LEU A 72 1.90 -7.87 -12.35
CA LEU A 72 2.88 -7.59 -13.42
C LEU A 72 3.23 -8.86 -14.23
N GLY A 73 3.36 -10.01 -13.56
CA GLY A 73 3.57 -11.31 -14.20
C GLY A 73 2.42 -11.72 -15.12
N SER A 74 1.17 -11.43 -14.77
CA SER A 74 -0.01 -11.73 -15.61
C SER A 74 -0.08 -10.92 -16.90
N TYR A 75 0.63 -9.80 -16.96
CA TYR A 75 0.87 -9.03 -18.19
C TYR A 75 2.12 -9.50 -18.96
N GLN A 76 2.71 -10.63 -18.56
CA GLN A 76 3.93 -11.20 -19.13
C GLN A 76 5.15 -10.26 -19.04
N LEU A 77 5.16 -9.37 -18.04
CA LEU A 77 6.25 -8.38 -17.89
C LEU A 77 7.44 -8.91 -17.10
N VAL A 78 7.24 -9.92 -16.25
CA VAL A 78 8.25 -10.39 -15.30
C VAL A 78 9.05 -11.55 -15.89
N ASN A 79 10.38 -11.40 -15.93
CA ASN A 79 11.33 -12.47 -16.26
C ASN A 79 12.38 -12.58 -15.15
N GLY A 80 12.26 -13.62 -14.31
CA GLY A 80 13.05 -13.76 -13.10
C GLY A 80 12.85 -12.55 -12.17
N ASN A 81 13.94 -11.84 -11.87
CA ASN A 81 13.89 -10.63 -11.02
C ASN A 81 13.83 -9.33 -11.84
N ASN A 82 13.54 -9.41 -13.14
CA ASN A 82 13.48 -8.26 -14.03
C ASN A 82 12.08 -8.03 -14.61
N VAL A 83 11.81 -6.79 -15.00
CA VAL A 83 10.59 -6.34 -15.67
C VAL A 83 10.94 -5.85 -17.08
N ASN A 84 10.17 -6.28 -18.07
CA ASN A 84 10.24 -5.78 -19.43
C ASN A 84 9.56 -4.41 -19.54
N LEU A 85 10.33 -3.34 -19.36
CA LEU A 85 9.83 -1.96 -19.37
C LEU A 85 9.22 -1.56 -20.72
N ALA A 86 9.79 -2.02 -21.84
CA ALA A 86 9.25 -1.73 -23.16
C ALA A 86 7.86 -2.35 -23.35
N GLN A 87 7.69 -3.60 -22.92
CA GLN A 87 6.38 -4.26 -22.96
C GLN A 87 5.38 -3.63 -21.98
N MET A 88 5.85 -3.14 -20.82
CA MET A 88 5.01 -2.41 -19.88
C MET A 88 4.38 -1.17 -20.54
N THR A 89 5.16 -0.40 -21.29
CA THR A 89 4.63 0.73 -22.09
C THR A 89 3.66 0.28 -23.18
N GLN A 90 3.93 -0.84 -23.86
CA GLN A 90 3.05 -1.37 -24.91
C GLN A 90 1.70 -1.85 -24.37
N VAL A 91 1.66 -2.37 -23.14
CA VAL A 91 0.44 -2.85 -22.49
C VAL A 91 -0.37 -1.71 -21.88
N ALA A 92 0.25 -0.57 -21.53
CA ALA A 92 -0.43 0.54 -20.87
C ALA A 92 -1.77 0.97 -21.53
N PRO A 93 -1.88 1.09 -22.88
CA PRO A 93 -3.13 1.49 -23.53
C PRO A 93 -4.30 0.51 -23.34
N THR A 94 -4.04 -0.76 -22.98
CA THR A 94 -5.09 -1.76 -22.76
C THR A 94 -5.66 -1.73 -21.34
N ILE A 95 -5.06 -0.93 -20.44
CA ILE A 95 -5.46 -0.86 -19.04
C ILE A 95 -6.56 0.19 -18.88
N GLN A 96 -7.71 -0.24 -18.36
CA GLN A 96 -8.88 0.63 -18.18
C GLN A 96 -8.83 1.46 -16.89
N LYS A 97 -8.05 1.02 -15.90
CA LYS A 97 -7.92 1.73 -14.62
C LYS A 97 -6.83 2.78 -14.71
N GLU A 98 -7.23 4.05 -14.64
CA GLU A 98 -6.37 5.21 -14.89
C GLU A 98 -5.07 5.22 -14.06
N ASP A 99 -5.12 4.88 -12.76
CA ASP A 99 -3.93 4.93 -11.91
C ASP A 99 -2.91 3.85 -12.28
N LEU A 100 -3.38 2.63 -12.60
CA LEU A 100 -2.50 1.56 -13.05
C LEU A 100 -1.97 1.84 -14.46
N LYS A 101 -2.80 2.39 -15.33
CA LYS A 101 -2.41 2.83 -16.68
C LYS A 101 -1.27 3.85 -16.60
N LYS A 102 -1.43 4.89 -15.79
CA LYS A 102 -0.38 5.90 -15.54
C LYS A 102 0.91 5.27 -15.02
N ALA A 103 0.81 4.31 -14.11
CA ALA A 103 1.99 3.57 -13.64
C ALA A 103 2.72 2.87 -14.81
N PHE A 104 1.98 2.26 -15.73
CA PHE A 104 2.54 1.57 -16.90
C PHE A 104 3.09 2.53 -17.97
N GLU A 105 2.63 3.78 -18.00
CA GLU A 105 3.16 4.85 -18.87
C GLU A 105 4.41 5.52 -18.29
N GLU A 106 4.46 5.70 -16.97
CA GLU A 106 5.48 6.50 -16.29
C GLU A 106 6.63 5.66 -15.72
N CYS A 107 6.36 4.52 -15.08
CA CYS A 107 7.42 3.70 -14.47
C CYS A 107 8.51 3.23 -15.46
N PRO A 108 8.20 2.91 -16.74
CA PRO A 108 9.22 2.55 -17.72
C PRO A 108 10.24 3.64 -18.05
N LYS A 109 9.98 4.91 -17.70
CA LYS A 109 10.91 6.02 -17.95
C LYS A 109 12.15 6.02 -17.06
N ASP A 110 12.14 5.23 -15.97
CA ASP A 110 13.30 4.99 -15.11
C ASP A 110 13.83 3.57 -15.30
N ASP A 111 15.03 3.44 -15.90
CA ASP A 111 15.75 2.17 -16.09
C ASP A 111 16.01 1.38 -14.79
N GLY A 112 15.97 2.06 -13.64
CA GLY A 112 16.01 1.45 -12.32
C GLY A 112 14.85 0.49 -12.10
N ASN A 113 13.68 0.78 -12.67
CA ASN A 113 12.48 -0.06 -12.57
C ASN A 113 12.59 -1.37 -13.33
N ARG A 114 13.68 -1.63 -14.07
CA ARG A 114 13.93 -2.96 -14.63
C ARG A 114 13.99 -4.05 -13.56
N ARG A 115 14.25 -3.71 -12.29
CA ARG A 115 14.19 -4.65 -11.17
C ARG A 115 12.78 -4.72 -10.62
N VAL A 116 12.26 -5.93 -10.43
CA VAL A 116 10.88 -6.16 -9.95
C VAL A 116 10.56 -5.37 -8.68
N ALA A 117 11.46 -5.38 -7.68
CA ALA A 117 11.25 -4.64 -6.44
C ALA A 117 11.07 -3.12 -6.67
N LYS A 118 11.79 -2.54 -7.63
CA LYS A 118 11.70 -1.12 -7.98
C LYS A 118 10.45 -0.82 -8.81
N ALA A 119 10.14 -1.64 -9.82
CA ALA A 119 8.89 -1.54 -10.57
C ALA A 119 7.66 -1.62 -9.66
N VAL A 120 7.62 -2.60 -8.75
CA VAL A 120 6.51 -2.74 -7.80
C VAL A 120 6.42 -1.51 -6.90
N LYS A 121 7.54 -0.97 -6.41
CA LYS A 121 7.52 0.29 -5.67
C LYS A 121 6.94 1.43 -6.51
N CYS A 122 7.40 1.62 -7.75
CA CYS A 122 6.87 2.67 -8.62
C CYS A 122 5.36 2.52 -8.86
N VAL A 123 4.88 1.30 -9.10
CA VAL A 123 3.44 1.03 -9.23
C VAL A 123 2.69 1.40 -7.95
N ILE A 124 3.21 1.05 -6.77
CA ILE A 124 2.62 1.46 -5.49
C ILE A 124 2.54 2.98 -5.40
N ASP A 125 3.63 3.69 -5.69
CA ASP A 125 3.69 5.16 -5.64
C ASP A 125 2.62 5.80 -6.56
N HIS A 126 2.30 5.18 -7.70
CA HIS A 126 1.20 5.62 -8.56
C HIS A 126 -0.19 5.28 -8.02
N LEU A 127 -0.38 4.05 -7.52
CA LEU A 127 -1.65 3.58 -6.98
C LEU A 127 -2.02 4.27 -5.66
N GLU A 128 -1.06 4.68 -4.85
CA GLU A 128 -1.32 5.27 -3.53
C GLU A 128 -1.76 6.74 -3.60
N ASN A 129 -1.49 7.44 -4.71
CA ASN A 129 -1.69 8.89 -4.86
C ASN A 129 -3.10 9.40 -4.51
N THR A 130 -4.13 8.59 -4.72
CA THR A 130 -5.52 8.95 -4.38
C THR A 130 -6.11 8.07 -3.27
N CYS A 131 -5.28 7.29 -2.59
CA CYS A 131 -5.67 6.48 -1.45
C CYS A 131 -5.45 7.22 -0.13
N PRO A 132 -6.32 7.01 0.88
CA PRO A 132 -6.17 7.67 2.18
C PRO A 132 -4.91 7.15 2.87
N VAL A 133 -3.90 8.03 3.00
CA VAL A 133 -2.62 7.68 3.64
C VAL A 133 -2.85 7.39 5.13
N PRO A 134 -2.41 6.22 5.64
CA PRO A 134 -2.53 5.89 7.06
C PRO A 134 -1.78 6.89 7.94
N SER A 135 -2.34 7.22 9.11
CA SER A 135 -1.79 8.22 10.03
C SER A 135 -0.35 7.93 10.50
N GLY A 136 0.09 6.67 10.44
CA GLY A 136 1.44 6.24 10.81
C GLY A 136 2.45 6.14 9.66
N ALA A 137 2.08 6.51 8.43
CA ALA A 137 2.95 6.36 7.25
C ALA A 137 3.81 7.61 6.94
N GLN A 138 3.63 8.71 7.68
CA GLN A 138 4.27 10.01 7.42
C GLN A 138 5.59 10.23 8.20
N ASN A 139 6.23 9.18 8.71
CA ASN A 139 7.46 9.29 9.51
C ASN A 139 8.71 8.87 8.72
#